data_AF-A0A3D4PHB0-F1
#
_entry.id   AF-A0A3D4PHB0-F1
#
_cell.length_a   1.000
_cell.length_b   1.000
_cell.length_c   1.000
_cell.angle_alpha   90.00
_cell.angle_beta   90.00
_cell.angle_gamma   90.00
#
_symmetry.space_group_name_H-M   'P 1'
#
loop_
_entity.id
_entity.type
_entity.pdbx_description
1 polymer ?
#
loop_
_entity_poly.entity_id
_entity_poly.type
_entity_poly.pdbx_seq_one_letter_code
_entity_poly.pdbx_strand_id
1 'polypeptide(L)'
;MELASIKSNGGIADVVIEDNPEARELARHAVGEWNEIEVISQDGSLTSFLNGTQICKSAPGERNEGSIGFQAEGFPLEFRRIRIAEK
;
A
#
# COMPACT_ATOMS: atom_id res chain seq x y z
N MET A 1 -1.98 -1.64 -13.48
CA MET A 1 -2.74 -2.01 -12.27
C MET A 1 -2.03 -1.38 -11.06
N GLU A 2 -2.73 -1.00 -10.00
CA GLU A 2 -2.18 -0.12 -8.96
C GLU A 2 -1.87 -0.87 -7.65
N LEU A 3 -0.94 -1.83 -7.71
CA LEU A 3 -0.49 -2.53 -6.50
C LEU A 3 0.47 -1.66 -5.68
N ALA A 4 0.34 -1.73 -4.34
CA ALA A 4 1.17 -1.00 -3.39
C ALA A 4 1.22 0.53 -3.64
N SER A 5 0.16 1.12 -4.17
CA SER A 5 0.01 2.59 -4.28
C SER A 5 -0.53 3.20 -2.99
N ILE A 6 -0.14 4.44 -2.69
CA ILE A 6 -0.74 5.25 -1.62
C ILE A 6 -1.66 6.28 -2.27
N LYS A 7 -2.91 6.36 -1.78
CA LYS A 7 -3.92 7.30 -2.25
C LYS A 7 -4.80 7.78 -1.11
N SER A 8 -5.26 9.02 -1.21
CA SER A 8 -6.32 9.53 -0.36
C SER A 8 -7.66 8.89 -0.72
N ASN A 9 -8.46 8.57 0.29
CA ASN A 9 -9.79 7.96 0.12
C ASN A 9 -10.77 8.53 1.17
N GLY A 10 -12.07 8.42 0.92
CA GLY A 10 -13.11 8.84 1.88
C GLY A 10 -13.23 10.36 2.04
N GLY A 11 -12.86 11.15 1.02
CA GLY A 11 -13.00 12.60 1.02
C GLY A 11 -11.89 13.37 1.76
N ILE A 12 -10.83 12.68 2.18
CA ILE A 12 -9.62 13.30 2.75
C ILE A 12 -8.81 14.00 1.65
N ALA A 13 -8.09 15.07 2.02
CA ALA A 13 -7.22 15.79 1.10
C ALA A 13 -6.11 14.88 0.54
N ASP A 14 -5.69 15.14 -0.69
CA ASP A 14 -4.56 14.45 -1.30
C ASP A 14 -3.26 14.74 -0.54
N VAL A 15 -2.45 13.71 -0.36
CA VAL A 15 -1.09 13.82 0.18
C VAL A 15 -0.09 13.84 -0.97
N VAL A 16 1.01 14.58 -0.79
CA VAL A 16 2.14 14.50 -1.74
C VAL A 16 2.74 13.10 -1.65
N ILE A 17 2.96 12.48 -2.81
CA ILE A 17 3.55 11.15 -2.92
C ILE A 17 4.78 11.15 -3.84
N GLU A 18 5.74 10.31 -3.49
CA GLU A 18 6.83 9.88 -4.35
C GLU A 18 6.51 8.46 -4.81
N ASP A 19 6.07 8.32 -6.06
CA ASP A 19 5.66 7.03 -6.64
C ASP A 19 6.66 6.53 -7.69
N ASN A 20 6.92 5.21 -7.71
CA ASN A 20 7.77 4.57 -8.71
C ASN A 20 7.00 3.51 -9.52
N PRO A 21 6.37 3.90 -10.65
CA PRO A 21 5.60 2.98 -11.47
C PRO A 21 6.44 1.92 -12.20
N GLU A 22 7.70 2.24 -12.54
CA GLU A 22 8.59 1.28 -13.19
C GLU A 22 8.99 0.16 -12.22
N ALA A 23 9.42 0.53 -11.01
CA ALA A 23 9.74 -0.44 -9.96
C ALA A 23 8.54 -1.33 -9.62
N ARG A 24 7.32 -0.77 -9.62
CA ARG A 24 6.09 -1.53 -9.38
C ARG A 24 5.87 -2.61 -10.42
N GLU A 25 6.05 -2.27 -11.68
CA GLU A 25 5.80 -3.24 -12.76
C GLU A 25 6.86 -4.34 -12.76
N LEU A 26 8.12 -4.00 -12.48
CA LEU A 26 9.21 -4.97 -12.34
C LEU A 26 9.04 -5.88 -11.12
N ALA A 27 8.54 -5.35 -10.00
CA ALA A 27 8.37 -6.12 -8.77
C ALA A 27 7.13 -7.01 -8.77
N ARG A 28 6.12 -6.74 -9.61
CA ARG A 28 4.83 -7.44 -9.58
C ARG A 28 4.94 -8.86 -10.13
N HIS A 29 4.35 -9.81 -9.41
CA HIS A 29 4.10 -11.17 -9.91
C HIS A 29 2.78 -11.26 -10.69
N ALA A 30 2.70 -12.26 -11.58
CA ALA A 30 1.55 -12.46 -12.46
C ALA A 30 0.25 -12.78 -11.68
N VAL A 31 -0.89 -12.63 -12.33
CA VAL A 31 -2.19 -13.03 -11.76
C VAL A 31 -2.17 -14.54 -11.45
N GLY A 32 -2.60 -14.90 -10.25
CA GLY A 32 -2.55 -16.28 -9.73
C GLY A 32 -1.30 -16.57 -8.89
N GLU A 33 -0.28 -15.70 -8.95
CA GLU A 33 0.86 -15.74 -8.06
C GLU A 33 0.66 -14.80 -6.86
N TRP A 34 1.33 -15.15 -5.76
CA TRP A 34 1.24 -14.36 -4.55
C TRP A 34 2.17 -13.14 -4.63
N ASN A 35 1.61 -11.97 -4.37
CA ASN A 35 2.36 -10.75 -4.09
C ASN A 35 2.36 -10.50 -2.58
N GLU A 36 3.48 -10.03 -2.04
CA GLU A 36 3.62 -9.51 -0.69
C GLU A 36 3.57 -7.99 -0.72
N ILE A 37 2.73 -7.40 0.13
CA ILE A 37 2.67 -5.96 0.35
C ILE A 37 3.04 -5.70 1.80
N GLU A 38 4.03 -4.83 1.99
CA GLU A 38 4.37 -4.29 3.31
C GLU A 38 4.07 -2.79 3.31
N VAL A 39 3.49 -2.32 4.42
CA VAL A 39 3.21 -0.91 4.64
C VAL A 39 3.79 -0.50 5.98
N ILE A 40 4.66 0.50 5.97
CA ILE A 40 5.19 1.14 7.17
C ILE A 40 4.40 2.43 7.38
N SER A 41 3.71 2.54 8.51
CA SER A 41 3.09 3.77 8.98
C SER A 41 3.93 4.36 10.10
N GLN A 42 4.50 5.54 9.88
CA GLN A 42 5.40 6.19 10.83
C GLN A 42 5.34 7.71 10.66
N ASP A 43 5.21 8.43 11.78
CA ASP A 43 5.20 9.90 11.83
C ASP A 43 4.24 10.54 10.83
N GLY A 44 3.03 9.96 10.73
CA GLY A 44 1.96 10.40 9.81
C GLY A 44 2.20 10.09 8.33
N SER A 45 3.35 9.52 7.98
CA SER A 45 3.71 9.12 6.62
C SER A 45 3.49 7.63 6.39
N LEU A 46 3.26 7.25 5.14
CA LEU A 46 3.17 5.87 4.70
C LEU A 46 4.33 5.57 3.74
N THR A 47 4.93 4.39 3.87
CA THR A 47 5.82 3.82 2.85
C THR A 47 5.32 2.43 2.50
N SER A 48 5.13 2.15 1.21
CA SER A 48 4.68 0.86 0.72
C SER A 48 5.77 0.12 -0.05
N PHE A 49 5.80 -1.19 0.11
CA PHE A 49 6.69 -2.10 -0.59
C PHE A 49 5.87 -3.17 -1.30
N LEU A 50 6.36 -3.61 -2.45
CA LEU A 50 5.82 -4.73 -3.23
C LEU A 50 6.94 -5.75 -3.41
N ASN A 51 6.76 -6.96 -2.91
CA ASN A 51 7.73 -8.05 -2.98
C ASN A 51 9.15 -7.59 -2.56
N GLY A 52 9.25 -6.82 -1.47
CA GLY A 52 10.50 -6.27 -0.92
C GLY A 52 11.04 -5.01 -1.62
N THR A 53 10.44 -4.56 -2.71
CA THR A 53 10.84 -3.33 -3.41
C THR A 53 10.00 -2.14 -2.93
N GLN A 54 10.64 -1.03 -2.53
CA GLN A 54 9.90 0.19 -2.17
C GLN A 54 9.20 0.78 -3.41
N ILE A 55 7.90 1.03 -3.31
CA ILE A 55 7.08 1.50 -4.43
C ILE A 55 6.62 2.94 -4.26
N CYS A 56 6.09 3.27 -3.09
CA CYS A 56 5.48 4.58 -2.86
C CYS A 56 5.81 5.08 -1.46
N LYS A 57 6.00 6.39 -1.33
CA LYS A 57 6.10 7.07 -0.03
C LYS A 57 5.23 8.32 -0.04
N SER A 58 4.51 8.56 1.05
CA SER A 58 3.76 9.80 1.23
C SER A 58 4.49 10.78 2.15
N ALA A 59 4.19 12.07 1.97
CA ALA A 59 4.33 13.05 3.03
C ALA A 59 3.37 12.73 4.20
N PRO A 60 3.55 13.34 5.39
CA PRO A 60 2.61 13.22 6.49
C PRO A 60 1.20 13.67 6.10
N GLY A 61 0.20 12.83 6.39
CA GLY A 61 -1.22 13.16 6.22
C GLY A 61 -1.86 13.76 7.48
N GLU A 62 -3.11 14.20 7.36
CA GLU A 62 -3.88 14.73 8.51
C GLU A 62 -4.37 13.64 9.49
N ARG A 63 -4.43 12.38 9.05
CA ARG A 63 -4.82 11.21 9.85
C ARG A 63 -3.58 10.41 10.23
N ASN A 64 -3.43 10.13 11.51
CA ASN A 64 -2.31 9.36 12.07
C ASN A 64 -2.74 8.03 12.74
N GLU A 65 -4.03 7.76 12.83
CA GLU A 65 -4.59 6.52 13.39
C GLU A 65 -5.89 6.12 12.68
N GLY A 66 -6.22 4.83 12.73
CA GLY A 66 -7.43 4.29 12.10
C GLY A 66 -7.46 2.76 12.07
N SER A 67 -8.56 2.21 11.58
CA SER A 67 -8.70 0.77 11.35
C SER A 67 -8.04 0.35 10.03
N ILE A 68 -7.51 -0.88 9.98
CA ILE A 68 -7.03 -1.50 8.74
C ILE A 68 -8.21 -2.26 8.09
N GLY A 69 -8.53 -1.90 6.85
CA GLY A 69 -9.58 -2.54 6.07
C GLY A 69 -9.02 -3.27 4.83
N PHE A 70 -9.63 -4.39 4.48
CA PHE A 70 -9.36 -5.12 3.25
C PHE A 70 -10.55 -4.97 2.31
N GLN A 71 -10.34 -4.33 1.16
CA GLN A 71 -11.37 -4.13 0.15
C GLN A 71 -11.17 -5.12 -1.00
N ALA A 72 -12.28 -5.69 -1.49
CA ALA A 72 -12.33 -6.43 -2.73
C ALA A 72 -13.47 -5.86 -3.59
N GLU A 73 -13.19 -5.56 -4.85
CA GLU A 73 -14.14 -4.97 -5.78
C GLU A 73 -14.04 -5.67 -7.15
N GLY A 74 -15.19 -6.06 -7.70
CA GLY A 74 -15.31 -6.62 -9.06
C GLY A 74 -14.86 -8.09 -9.25
N PHE A 75 -13.87 -8.57 -8.50
CA PHE A 75 -13.32 -9.93 -8.65
C PHE A 75 -12.96 -10.57 -7.30
N PRO A 76 -12.90 -11.92 -7.22
CA PRO A 76 -12.40 -12.61 -6.04
C PRO A 76 -10.94 -12.24 -5.75
N LEU A 77 -10.63 -12.03 -4.47
CA LEU A 77 -9.30 -11.73 -3.96
C LEU A 77 -9.06 -12.57 -2.70
N GLU A 78 -7.86 -13.13 -2.58
CA GLU A 78 -7.45 -13.93 -1.43
C GLU A 78 -6.33 -13.23 -0.67
N PHE A 79 -6.39 -13.27 0.66
CA PHE A 79 -5.35 -12.74 1.54
C PHE A 79 -4.79 -13.87 2.42
N ARG A 80 -3.48 -13.85 2.68
CA ARG A 80 -2.84 -14.75 3.63
C ARG A 80 -1.66 -14.08 4.32
N ARG A 81 -1.25 -14.62 5.48
CA ARG A 81 -0.08 -14.16 6.26
C ARG A 81 -0.15 -12.67 6.66
N ILE A 82 -1.35 -12.17 6.93
CA ILE A 82 -1.58 -10.82 7.47
C ILE A 82 -1.00 -10.76 8.88
N ARG A 83 -0.07 -9.83 9.09
CA ARG A 83 0.63 -9.61 10.35
C ARG A 83 0.71 -8.11 10.60
N ILE A 84 0.70 -7.72 11.87
CA ILE A 84 0.91 -6.34 12.31
C ILE A 84 1.92 -6.36 13.45
N ALA A 85 2.77 -5.34 13.49
CA ALA A 85 3.69 -5.08 14.60
C ALA A 85 3.65 -3.59 14.90
N GLU A 86 3.50 -3.25 16.18
CA GLU A 86 3.56 -1.89 16.70
C GLU A 86 4.90 -1.71 17.43
N LYS A 87 5.43 -0.48 17.43
CA LYS A 87 6.68 -0.11 18.10
C LYS A 87 6.40 0.75 19.32
#